data_AF-A0A845RWW9-F1
#
_entry.id   AF-A0A845RWW9-F1
#
_cell.length_a   1.000
_cell.length_b   1.000
_cell.length_c   1.000
_cell.angle_alpha   90.00
_cell.angle_beta   90.00
_cell.angle_gamma   90.00
#
_symmetry.space_group_name_H-M   'P 1'
#
loop_
_entity.id
_entity.type
_entity.pdbx_description
1 polymer ?
#
loop_
_entity_poly.entity_id
_entity_poly.type
_entity_poly.pdbx_seq_one_letter_code
_entity_poly.pdbx_strand_id
1 'polypeptide(L)'
;MAKGKQIYEGKAKILYEGPEKGTLIQYFKDDATAFNNKKKAIIDGKGVLNNRISEFLLSQLNQIGIKTHFIKRLNMREQLIKSLEIIPIEVVVRNIAAGTFSTRLGISEGTDLNKPILEFYYKNDELGDPLVNEEHILALNWATQSELIHISEQALR
;
A
#
# COMPACT_ATOMS: atom_id res chain seq x y z
N MET A 1 21.29 17.81 -0.89
CA MET A 1 21.82 16.68 -0.09
C MET A 1 21.94 15.50 -1.03
N ALA A 2 23.08 14.79 -1.04
CA ALA A 2 23.24 13.60 -1.85
C ALA A 2 22.23 12.55 -1.37
N LYS A 3 21.46 11.96 -2.30
CA LYS A 3 20.55 10.86 -1.98
C LYS A 3 21.37 9.70 -1.39
N GLY A 4 20.88 9.09 -0.31
CA GLY A 4 21.45 7.85 0.21
C GLY A 4 21.44 6.73 -0.85
N LYS A 5 22.09 5.59 -0.57
CA LYS A 5 22.14 4.46 -1.50
C LYS A 5 20.72 3.98 -1.84
N GLN A 6 20.44 3.71 -3.12
CA GLN A 6 19.17 3.10 -3.54
C GLN A 6 19.10 1.65 -3.02
N ILE A 7 18.01 1.32 -2.33
CA ILE A 7 17.78 0.00 -1.73
C ILE A 7 16.83 -0.82 -2.59
N TYR A 8 15.78 -0.20 -3.09
CA TYR A 8 14.74 -0.87 -3.84
C TYR A 8 14.04 0.10 -4.79
N GLU A 9 13.61 -0.38 -5.95
CA GLU A 9 12.75 0.35 -6.86
C GLU A 9 11.56 -0.52 -7.27
N GLY A 10 10.37 -0.02 -6.98
CA GLY A 10 9.11 -0.62 -7.40
C GLY A 10 8.45 0.14 -8.55
N LYS A 11 7.22 -0.25 -8.87
CA LYS A 11 6.40 0.35 -9.95
C LYS A 11 6.25 1.87 -9.81
N ALA A 12 5.93 2.37 -8.61
CA ALA A 12 5.60 3.77 -8.37
C ALA A 12 6.55 4.52 -7.42
N LYS A 13 7.49 3.83 -6.77
CA LYS A 13 8.31 4.39 -5.68
C LYS A 13 9.73 3.85 -5.74
N ILE A 14 10.68 4.64 -5.26
CA ILE A 14 12.07 4.24 -5.01
C ILE A 14 12.34 4.41 -3.52
N LEU A 15 13.01 3.46 -2.90
CA LEU A 15 13.48 3.53 -1.52
C LEU A 15 14.98 3.74 -1.51
N TYR A 16 15.42 4.78 -0.79
CA TYR A 16 16.81 5.06 -0.50
C TYR A 16 17.09 4.87 0.99
N GLU A 17 18.36 4.64 1.32
CA GLU A 17 18.85 4.61 2.69
C GLU A 17 18.54 5.94 3.40
N GLY A 18 18.00 5.82 4.62
CA GLY A 18 17.72 6.97 5.47
C GLY A 18 18.95 7.46 6.23
N PRO A 19 18.87 8.66 6.85
CA PRO A 19 19.96 9.24 7.63
C PRO A 19 20.24 8.50 8.95
N GLU A 20 19.26 7.75 9.45
CA GLU A 20 19.34 7.04 10.73
C GLU A 20 19.00 5.55 10.57
N LYS A 21 19.57 4.70 11.43
CA LYS A 21 19.26 3.26 11.44
C LYS A 21 17.76 3.04 11.63
N GLY A 22 17.17 2.19 10.79
CA GLY A 22 15.73 1.91 10.83
C GLY A 22 14.87 2.96 10.12
N THR A 23 15.47 3.86 9.33
CA THR A 23 14.74 4.83 8.50
C THR A 23 15.08 4.67 7.02
N LEU A 24 14.14 5.05 6.15
CA LEU A 24 14.28 5.05 4.69
C LEU A 24 13.75 6.36 4.12
N ILE A 25 14.27 6.76 2.96
CA ILE A 25 13.71 7.85 2.16
C ILE A 25 12.88 7.25 1.03
N GLN A 26 11.57 7.49 1.06
CA GLN A 26 10.63 7.07 0.02
C GLN A 26 10.44 8.19 -1.01
N TYR A 27 10.84 7.93 -2.24
CA TYR A 27 10.66 8.82 -3.39
C TYR A 27 9.48 8.38 -4.26
N PHE A 28 8.60 9.32 -4.61
CA PHE A 28 7.41 9.07 -5.44
C PHE A 28 7.67 9.39 -6.92
N LYS A 29 7.48 8.40 -7.78
CA LYS A 29 7.67 8.52 -9.24
C LYS A 29 6.41 9.00 -9.95
N ASP A 30 6.61 9.57 -11.13
CA ASP A 30 5.55 9.97 -12.06
C ASP A 30 5.05 8.80 -12.92
N ASP A 31 5.73 7.64 -12.86
CA ASP A 31 5.31 6.39 -13.48
C ASP A 31 3.91 5.97 -13.02
N ALA A 32 3.02 5.76 -13.97
CA ALA A 32 1.72 5.13 -13.81
C ALA A 32 1.71 3.78 -14.52
N THR A 33 1.26 2.75 -13.83
CA THR A 33 1.14 1.39 -14.35
C THR A 33 -0.29 0.89 -14.20
N ALA A 34 -0.84 0.26 -15.24
CA ALA A 34 -2.15 -0.39 -15.19
C ALA A 34 -2.10 -1.79 -15.82
N PHE A 35 -3.09 -2.63 -15.49
CA PHE A 35 -3.26 -3.99 -16.01
C PHE A 35 -2.03 -4.88 -15.79
N ASN A 36 -1.57 -4.96 -14.55
CA ASN A 36 -0.32 -5.67 -14.18
C ASN A 36 0.87 -5.29 -15.07
N ASN A 37 1.28 -4.02 -15.04
CA ASN A 37 2.37 -3.44 -15.85
C ASN A 37 2.21 -3.46 -17.38
N LYS A 38 1.10 -3.96 -17.94
CA LYS A 38 0.88 -3.97 -19.40
C LYS A 38 0.74 -2.58 -20.00
N LYS A 39 0.24 -1.60 -19.23
CA LYS A 39 0.16 -0.20 -19.65
C LYS A 39 1.05 0.65 -18.74
N LYS A 40 2.01 1.36 -19.33
CA LYS A 40 2.91 2.29 -18.64
C LYS A 40 2.79 3.68 -19.26
N ALA A 41 2.74 4.70 -18.41
CA ALA A 41 2.76 6.10 -18.83
C ALA A 41 3.49 6.93 -17.77
N ILE A 42 4.05 8.06 -18.18
CA ILE A 42 4.54 9.10 -17.26
C ILE A 42 3.43 10.14 -17.15
N ILE A 43 2.99 10.42 -15.94
CA ILE A 43 2.01 11.47 -15.66
C ILE A 43 2.71 12.55 -14.84
N ASP A 44 3.04 13.66 -15.50
CA ASP A 44 3.81 14.75 -14.90
C ASP A 44 3.14 15.25 -13.62
N GLY A 45 3.93 15.31 -12.54
CA GLY A 45 3.47 15.78 -11.23
C GLY A 45 2.69 14.74 -10.42
N LYS A 46 2.40 13.54 -10.95
CA LYS A 46 1.74 12.46 -10.19
C LYS A 46 2.48 12.13 -8.89
N GLY A 47 3.80 12.00 -8.94
CA GLY A 47 4.63 11.68 -7.78
C GLY A 47 4.58 12.79 -6.72
N VAL A 48 4.52 14.05 -7.16
CA VAL A 48 4.37 15.20 -6.26
C VAL A 48 3.02 15.19 -5.56
N LEU A 49 1.94 14.96 -6.31
CA LEU A 49 0.58 14.86 -5.76
C LEU A 49 0.47 13.69 -4.79
N ASN A 50 0.91 12.50 -5.19
CA ASN A 50 0.85 11.30 -4.36
C ASN A 50 1.66 11.46 -3.07
N ASN A 51 2.81 12.11 -3.12
CA ASN A 51 3.58 12.41 -1.93
C ASN A 51 2.80 13.30 -0.94
N ARG A 52 2.17 14.39 -1.40
CA ARG A 52 1.41 15.29 -0.54
C ARG A 52 0.13 14.63 0.00
N ILE A 53 -0.58 13.88 -0.83
CA ILE A 53 -1.79 13.14 -0.40
C ILE A 53 -1.41 12.08 0.63
N SER A 54 -0.33 11.33 0.39
CA SER A 54 0.17 10.31 1.32
C SER A 54 0.60 10.93 2.66
N GLU A 55 1.30 12.07 2.64
CA GLU A 55 1.65 12.81 3.87
C GLU A 55 0.40 13.18 4.66
N PHE A 56 -0.59 13.78 3.99
CA PHE A 56 -1.84 14.22 4.63
C PHE A 56 -2.54 13.04 5.29
N LEU A 57 -2.82 11.96 4.54
CA LEU A 57 -3.54 10.80 5.04
C LEU A 57 -2.81 10.12 6.20
N LEU A 58 -1.51 9.84 6.05
CA LEU A 58 -0.74 9.14 7.10
C LEU A 58 -0.57 10.00 8.35
N SER A 59 -0.49 11.33 8.21
CA SER A 59 -0.48 12.24 9.36
C SER A 59 -1.82 12.23 10.10
N GLN A 60 -2.95 12.25 9.39
CA GLN A 60 -4.28 12.15 10.01
C GLN A 60 -4.46 10.81 10.74
N LEU A 61 -4.00 9.70 10.16
CA LEU A 61 -4.03 8.39 10.80
C LEU A 61 -3.19 8.37 12.10
N ASN A 62 -1.99 8.93 12.06
CA ASN A 62 -1.14 9.06 13.25
C ASN A 62 -1.82 9.88 14.36
N GLN A 63 -2.55 10.96 14.01
CA GLN A 63 -3.26 11.81 14.98
C GLN A 63 -4.37 11.07 15.74
N ILE A 64 -5.04 10.11 15.09
CA ILE A 64 -6.09 9.28 15.73
C ILE A 64 -5.51 8.00 16.38
N GLY A 65 -4.18 7.90 16.45
CA GLY A 65 -3.47 6.80 17.12
C GLY A 65 -3.31 5.54 16.26
N ILE A 66 -3.51 5.60 14.95
CA ILE A 66 -3.16 4.50 14.03
C ILE A 66 -1.67 4.66 13.69
N LYS A 67 -0.86 3.67 14.07
CA LYS A 67 0.59 3.72 13.86
C LYS A 67 0.92 3.50 12.40
N THR A 68 1.58 4.48 11.78
CA THR A 68 2.07 4.36 10.40
C THR A 68 3.60 4.36 10.34
N HIS A 69 4.15 4.04 9.16
CA HIS A 69 5.58 4.19 8.90
C HIS A 69 6.02 5.65 8.71
N PHE A 70 5.08 6.60 8.56
CA PHE A 70 5.40 7.96 8.14
C PHE A 70 6.03 8.72 9.30
N ILE A 71 7.16 9.38 9.03
CA ILE A 71 7.84 10.23 10.01
C ILE A 71 7.63 11.70 9.64
N LYS A 72 8.09 12.11 8.45
CA LYS A 72 7.91 13.48 7.93
C LYS A 72 8.17 13.56 6.44
N ARG A 73 7.61 14.58 5.78
CA ARG A 73 7.99 14.92 4.41
C ARG A 73 9.34 15.63 4.38
N LEU A 74 10.15 15.35 3.35
CA LEU A 74 11.45 15.98 3.14
C LEU A 74 11.39 17.06 2.04
N ASN A 75 10.65 16.80 0.97
CA ASN A 75 10.42 17.76 -0.12
C ASN A 75 9.18 17.38 -0.93
N MET A 76 9.01 17.95 -2.13
CA MET A 76 7.86 17.72 -3.01
C MET A 76 7.71 16.26 -3.48
N ARG A 77 8.76 15.43 -3.45
CA ARG A 77 8.71 14.03 -3.91
C ARG A 77 9.13 12.99 -2.87
N GLU A 78 9.65 13.42 -1.72
CA GLU A 78 10.30 12.52 -0.76
C GLU A 78 9.70 12.62 0.63
N GLN A 79 9.62 11.46 1.30
CA GLN A 79 9.26 11.31 2.71
C GLN A 79 10.30 10.48 3.44
N LEU A 80 10.54 10.82 4.70
CA LEU A 80 11.25 9.98 5.64
C LEU A 80 10.23 9.03 6.28
N ILE A 81 10.51 7.73 6.21
CA ILE A 81 9.67 6.66 6.76
C ILE A 81 10.50 5.71 7.63
N LYS A 82 9.82 4.96 8.49
CA LYS A 82 10.39 3.82 9.22
C LYS A 82 10.64 2.66 8.26
N SER A 83 11.79 2.01 8.39
CA SER A 83 12.06 0.73 7.74
C SER A 83 11.21 -0.35 8.39
N LEU A 84 10.55 -1.18 7.58
CA LEU A 84 9.67 -2.25 8.02
C LEU A 84 9.99 -3.54 7.27
N GLU A 85 9.69 -4.66 7.90
CA GLU A 85 9.47 -5.93 7.22
C GLU A 85 8.03 -5.94 6.70
N ILE A 86 7.87 -6.10 5.40
CA ILE A 86 6.54 -6.05 4.76
C ILE A 86 5.94 -7.44 4.77
N ILE A 87 4.78 -7.58 5.42
CA ILE A 87 3.90 -8.75 5.25
C ILE A 87 3.44 -8.76 3.79
N PRO A 88 3.64 -9.87 3.03
CA PRO A 88 3.43 -9.91 1.59
C PRO A 88 1.93 -10.06 1.23
N ILE A 89 1.06 -9.29 1.88
CA ILE A 89 -0.39 -9.30 1.71
C ILE A 89 -0.88 -7.89 1.46
N GLU A 90 -1.64 -7.70 0.39
CA GLU A 90 -2.42 -6.49 0.18
C GLU A 90 -3.78 -6.65 0.84
N VAL A 91 -4.13 -5.66 1.67
CA VAL A 91 -5.36 -5.64 2.46
C VAL A 91 -6.31 -4.64 1.82
N VAL A 92 -7.46 -5.10 1.36
CA VAL A 92 -8.42 -4.29 0.60
C VAL A 92 -9.74 -4.21 1.36
N VAL A 93 -10.15 -2.99 1.71
CA VAL A 93 -11.46 -2.71 2.31
C VAL A 93 -12.40 -2.19 1.23
N ARG A 94 -13.61 -2.75 1.16
CA ARG A 94 -14.66 -2.35 0.21
C ARG A 94 -15.91 -1.91 0.97
N ASN A 95 -16.33 -0.68 0.73
CA ASN A 95 -17.62 -0.16 1.21
C ASN A 95 -18.69 -0.16 0.11
N ILE A 96 -18.26 -0.08 -1.15
CA ILE A 96 -19.10 -0.05 -2.35
C ILE A 96 -18.52 -1.08 -3.33
N ALA A 97 -19.38 -1.80 -4.04
CA ALA A 97 -18.97 -2.72 -5.09
C ALA A 97 -18.33 -1.95 -6.26
N ALA A 98 -17.06 -2.23 -6.57
CA ALA A 98 -16.34 -1.61 -7.68
C ALA A 98 -15.17 -2.49 -8.16
N GLY A 99 -14.68 -2.22 -9.38
CA GLY A 99 -13.51 -2.87 -9.94
C GLY A 99 -13.62 -4.40 -10.00
N THR A 100 -12.54 -5.09 -9.62
CA THR A 100 -12.44 -6.57 -9.69
C THR A 100 -13.50 -7.30 -8.89
N PHE A 101 -14.02 -6.69 -7.81
CA PHE A 101 -15.09 -7.28 -7.01
C PHE A 101 -16.39 -7.37 -7.79
N SER A 102 -16.79 -6.27 -8.43
CA SER A 102 -17.98 -6.21 -9.29
C SER A 102 -17.89 -7.19 -10.44
N THR A 103 -16.73 -7.26 -11.12
CA THR A 103 -16.54 -8.18 -12.24
C THR A 103 -16.53 -9.65 -11.80
N ARG A 104 -15.87 -9.96 -10.68
CA ARG A 104 -15.73 -11.34 -10.18
C ARG A 104 -17.05 -11.92 -9.67
N LEU A 105 -17.90 -11.09 -9.04
CA LEU A 105 -19.14 -11.54 -8.41
C LEU A 105 -20.40 -11.21 -9.23
N GLY A 106 -20.27 -10.51 -10.35
CA GLY A 106 -21.41 -10.08 -11.16
C GLY A 106 -22.31 -9.05 -10.47
N ILE A 107 -21.74 -8.25 -9.56
CA ILE A 107 -22.45 -7.19 -8.83
C ILE A 107 -22.22 -5.86 -9.55
N SER A 108 -23.30 -5.11 -9.78
CA SER A 108 -23.23 -3.80 -10.43
C SER A 108 -22.30 -2.85 -9.68
N GLU A 109 -21.40 -2.19 -10.41
CA GLU A 109 -20.53 -1.15 -9.85
C GLU A 109 -21.36 0.01 -9.27
N GLY A 110 -20.94 0.52 -8.12
CA GLY A 110 -21.67 1.53 -7.35
C GLY A 110 -22.72 0.97 -6.38
N THR A 111 -22.87 -0.36 -6.27
CA THR A 111 -23.79 -0.98 -5.31
C THR A 111 -23.25 -0.85 -3.89
N ASP A 112 -24.06 -0.27 -2.97
CA ASP A 112 -23.73 -0.17 -1.56
C ASP A 112 -23.66 -1.55 -0.89
N LEU A 113 -22.63 -1.76 -0.06
CA LEU A 113 -22.49 -2.98 0.72
C LEU A 113 -23.05 -2.75 2.12
N ASN A 114 -23.88 -3.68 2.59
CA ASN A 114 -24.50 -3.60 3.92
C ASN A 114 -23.48 -3.61 5.08
N LYS A 115 -22.25 -4.04 4.81
CA LYS A 115 -21.09 -3.95 5.71
C LYS A 115 -19.80 -3.86 4.90
N PRO A 116 -18.73 -3.25 5.43
CA PRO A 116 -17.42 -3.30 4.81
C PRO A 116 -16.96 -4.74 4.59
N ILE A 117 -16.39 -5.03 3.43
CA ILE A 117 -15.76 -6.33 3.12
C ILE A 117 -14.24 -6.15 3.16
N LEU A 118 -13.57 -7.04 3.88
CA LEU A 118 -12.12 -7.14 3.91
C LEU A 118 -11.66 -8.29 3.01
N GLU A 119 -10.74 -8.02 2.10
CA GLU A 119 -10.15 -9.01 1.20
C GLU A 119 -8.63 -8.97 1.27
N PHE A 120 -8.02 -10.14 1.11
CA PHE A 120 -6.57 -10.31 1.11
C PHE A 120 -6.10 -10.75 -0.28
N TYR A 121 -5.02 -10.14 -0.75
CA TYR A 121 -4.37 -10.52 -2.00
C TYR A 121 -2.89 -10.81 -1.72
N TYR A 122 -2.38 -11.92 -2.23
CA TYR A 122 -0.96 -12.24 -2.08
C TYR A 122 -0.14 -11.29 -2.95
N LYS A 123 0.75 -10.52 -2.33
CA LYS A 123 1.56 -9.52 -3.04
C LYS A 123 2.64 -10.21 -3.87
N ASN A 124 2.32 -10.48 -5.13
CA ASN A 124 3.19 -11.12 -6.08
C ASN A 124 2.81 -10.70 -7.50
N ASP A 125 3.60 -9.76 -8.03
CA ASP A 125 3.40 -9.17 -9.36
C ASP A 125 3.41 -10.22 -10.48
N GLU A 126 4.20 -11.29 -10.35
CA GLU A 126 4.30 -12.36 -11.36
C GLU A 126 3.02 -13.21 -11.41
N LEU A 127 2.40 -13.44 -10.25
CA LEU A 127 1.13 -14.14 -10.13
C LEU A 127 -0.09 -13.24 -10.33
N GLY A 128 0.12 -11.93 -10.50
CA GLY A 128 -0.94 -10.95 -10.69
C GLY A 128 -1.77 -10.70 -9.43
N ASP A 129 -1.12 -10.76 -8.27
CA ASP A 129 -1.69 -10.49 -6.95
C ASP A 129 -2.98 -11.28 -6.68
N PRO A 130 -2.93 -12.62 -6.57
CA PRO A 130 -4.14 -13.44 -6.48
C PRO A 130 -4.90 -13.23 -5.16
N LEU A 131 -6.23 -13.32 -5.21
CA LEU A 131 -7.09 -13.32 -4.02
C LEU A 131 -6.77 -14.56 -3.17
N VAL A 132 -6.57 -14.35 -1.87
CA VAL A 132 -6.31 -15.41 -0.89
C VAL A 132 -7.23 -15.26 0.32
N ASN A 133 -7.41 -16.33 1.08
CA ASN A 133 -8.13 -16.32 2.35
C ASN A 133 -7.14 -16.42 3.53
N GLU A 134 -7.64 -16.30 4.75
CA GLU A 134 -6.82 -16.39 5.97
C GLU A 134 -6.10 -17.74 6.08
N GLU A 135 -6.75 -18.84 5.69
CA GLU A 135 -6.14 -20.18 5.71
C GLU A 135 -4.90 -20.27 4.83
N HIS A 136 -4.91 -19.67 3.63
CA HIS A 136 -3.72 -19.60 2.78
C HIS A 136 -2.59 -18.82 3.48
N ILE A 137 -2.92 -17.70 4.12
CA ILE A 137 -1.95 -16.83 4.80
C ILE A 137 -1.29 -17.57 5.96
N LEU A 138 -2.08 -18.25 6.78
CA LEU A 138 -1.62 -19.01 7.93
C LEU A 138 -0.82 -20.25 7.51
N ALA A 139 -1.34 -21.04 6.56
CA ALA A 139 -0.68 -22.26 6.09
C ALA A 139 0.67 -21.98 5.41
N LEU A 140 0.82 -20.82 4.78
CA LEU A 140 2.05 -20.40 4.09
C LEU A 140 2.95 -19.50 4.98
N ASN A 141 2.57 -19.29 6.24
CA ASN A 141 3.31 -18.49 7.23
C ASN A 141 3.63 -17.06 6.75
N TRP A 142 2.72 -16.45 6.00
CA TRP A 142 2.87 -15.05 5.55
C TRP A 142 2.55 -14.05 6.65
N ALA A 143 1.66 -14.43 7.58
CA ALA A 143 1.37 -13.71 8.80
C ALA A 143 0.88 -14.70 9.87
N THR A 144 1.08 -14.36 11.13
CA THR A 144 0.52 -15.07 12.28
C THR A 144 -0.95 -14.73 12.49
N GLN A 145 -1.66 -15.59 13.25
CA GLN A 145 -3.04 -15.32 13.64
C GLN A 145 -3.20 -13.97 14.35
N SER A 146 -2.26 -13.63 15.25
CA SER A 146 -2.25 -12.35 15.95
C SER A 146 -2.07 -11.16 15.02
N GLU A 147 -1.21 -11.29 14.01
CA GLU A 147 -1.02 -10.23 13.02
C GLU A 147 -2.26 -10.05 12.14
N LEU A 148 -2.92 -11.15 11.72
CA LEU A 148 -4.15 -11.06 10.92
C LEU A 148 -5.30 -10.38 11.67
N ILE A 149 -5.48 -10.71 12.95
CA ILE A 149 -6.46 -10.04 13.81
C ILE A 149 -6.12 -8.55 13.88
N HIS A 150 -4.86 -8.22 14.18
CA HIS A 150 -4.43 -6.83 14.29
C HIS A 150 -4.61 -6.05 12.99
N ILE A 151 -4.23 -6.63 11.85
CA ILE A 151 -4.40 -6.05 10.51
C ILE A 151 -5.88 -5.75 10.25
N SER A 152 -6.75 -6.71 10.51
CA SER A 152 -8.18 -6.58 10.26
C SER A 152 -8.81 -5.49 11.13
N GLU A 153 -8.43 -5.44 12.42
CA GLU A 153 -8.87 -4.39 13.34
C GLU A 153 -8.38 -2.99 12.90
N GLN A 154 -7.11 -2.85 12.52
CA GLN A 154 -6.59 -1.55 12.07
C GLN A 154 -7.20 -1.11 10.72
N ALA A 155 -7.51 -2.06 9.83
CA ALA A 155 -8.10 -1.76 8.52
C ALA A 155 -9.56 -1.27 8.62
N LEU A 156 -10.29 -1.69 9.65
CA LEU A 156 -11.73 -1.39 9.84
C LEU A 156 -12.02 -0.32 10.90
N ARG A 157 -10.98 0.24 11.53
CA ARG A 157 -11.10 1.27 12.56
C ARG A 157 -11.40 2.65 11.98
#